data_AF-A0A940LSX5-F1
#
_entry.id   AF-A0A940LSX5-F1
#
_cell.length_a   1.000
_cell.length_b   1.000
_cell.length_c   1.000
_cell.angle_alpha   90.00
_cell.angle_beta   90.00
_cell.angle_gamma   90.00
#
_symmetry.space_group_name_H-M   'P 1'
#
loop_
_entity.id
_entity.type
_entity.pdbx_description
1 polymer ?
#
loop_
_entity_poly.entity_id
_entity_poly.type
_entity_poly.pdbx_seq_one_letter_code
_entity_poly.pdbx_strand_id
1 'polypeptide(L)'
;MIPRVLIVAGSDSGGGAGIQADIKTVSMLGGHAMTAITAVTAQNTQGVDAVHPIPTDVVAAQIDAVVRDLGVDAIKVGMIGSARTALMLAEKLEELPGVPVVFDPVMVATSGASLADDATIAAFERLMRLSTVCTPNLPELKALSGMSSVDKARQRESARSLVARRGCAVLVKGGHAKGRQVTDRLFCPDGSGEPPEVEWTNARIDGESTHGTGCTLSSAIAVELAKDWSLVEAVTRARRFVRMAMRDAPGLGQGHGPMAQQGVRLDLNLTRFEPMLNQVTVPAEDLAASEHFYRLLGLKQIVRSKPRYARFETEGGATFSIEAADEIAGKPVVYFECGDLDLKVDFLRSQGFAFDQEPRDETWGWREARLRDPAGNVVCLYQAGEMRRFPPWRLSDA
;
A
#
# COMPACT_ATOMS: atom_id res chain seq x y z
N MET A 1 19.47 0.25 -0.59
CA MET A 1 19.34 0.67 -2.01
C MET A 1 18.04 1.44 -2.14
N ILE A 2 17.99 2.52 -2.95
CA ILE A 2 16.78 3.32 -3.17
C ILE A 2 16.07 2.74 -4.41
N PRO A 3 14.86 2.17 -4.28
CA PRO A 3 14.14 1.59 -5.41
C PRO A 3 13.81 2.64 -6.49
N ARG A 4 14.22 2.41 -7.74
CA ARG A 4 13.90 3.27 -8.89
C ARG A 4 12.66 2.74 -9.59
N VAL A 5 11.53 3.45 -9.46
CA VAL A 5 10.24 3.01 -10.02
C VAL A 5 9.84 3.90 -11.18
N LEU A 6 9.73 3.32 -12.38
CA LEU A 6 9.21 4.01 -13.56
C LEU A 6 7.68 3.92 -13.60
N ILE A 7 7.03 5.06 -13.66
CA ILE A 7 5.58 5.19 -13.74
C ILE A 7 5.20 5.62 -15.15
N VAL A 8 4.44 4.79 -15.86
CA VAL A 8 3.88 5.12 -17.18
C VAL A 8 2.38 5.35 -17.02
N ALA A 9 1.96 6.61 -16.89
CA ALA A 9 0.57 6.97 -16.59
C ALA A 9 0.23 8.42 -16.96
N GLY A 10 -1.05 8.78 -16.85
CA GLY A 10 -1.53 10.15 -17.04
C GLY A 10 -1.34 11.05 -15.82
N SER A 11 -1.27 12.35 -16.06
CA SER A 11 -1.23 13.40 -15.04
C SER A 11 -2.64 13.83 -14.62
N ASP A 12 -2.93 13.75 -13.32
CA ASP A 12 -4.14 14.29 -12.68
C ASP A 12 -3.83 15.66 -12.05
N SER A 13 -4.41 16.74 -12.59
CA SER A 13 -4.19 18.09 -12.06
C SER A 13 -4.67 18.28 -10.61
N GLY A 14 -5.62 17.49 -10.14
CA GLY A 14 -6.09 17.51 -8.75
C GLY A 14 -5.12 16.84 -7.77
N GLY A 15 -4.15 16.10 -8.28
CA GLY A 15 -3.09 15.47 -7.50
C GLY A 15 -3.53 14.30 -6.62
N GLY A 16 -4.74 13.77 -6.83
CA GLY A 16 -5.31 12.66 -6.06
C GLY A 16 -5.05 11.28 -6.67
N ALA A 17 -4.91 11.20 -7.99
CA ALA A 17 -4.59 10.00 -8.76
C ALA A 17 -3.42 10.26 -9.73
N GLY A 18 -3.30 9.42 -10.77
CA GLY A 18 -2.31 9.58 -11.83
C GLY A 18 -0.87 9.57 -11.32
N ILE A 19 0.04 10.14 -12.10
CA ILE A 19 1.47 10.24 -11.73
C ILE A 19 1.68 10.97 -10.40
N GLN A 20 0.78 11.88 -10.00
CA GLN A 20 0.89 12.61 -8.75
C GLN A 20 0.71 11.68 -7.54
N ALA A 21 -0.31 10.82 -7.56
CA ALA A 21 -0.47 9.80 -6.52
C ALA A 21 0.66 8.77 -6.55
N ASP A 22 1.13 8.42 -7.75
CA ASP A 22 2.21 7.47 -7.93
C ASP A 22 3.54 8.02 -7.33
N ILE A 23 3.94 9.25 -7.66
CA ILE A 23 5.12 9.92 -7.10
C ILE A 23 5.04 10.02 -5.58
N LYS A 24 3.89 10.45 -5.04
CA LYS A 24 3.69 10.53 -3.58
C LYS A 24 3.88 9.17 -2.93
N THR A 25 3.29 8.13 -3.51
CA THR A 25 3.37 6.76 -2.99
C THR A 25 4.81 6.25 -2.99
N VAL A 26 5.51 6.37 -4.12
CA VAL A 26 6.90 5.95 -4.26
C VAL A 26 7.81 6.71 -3.29
N SER A 27 7.65 8.04 -3.21
CA SER A 27 8.45 8.88 -2.31
C SER A 27 8.23 8.52 -0.85
N MET A 28 6.98 8.27 -0.44
CA MET A 28 6.64 7.92 0.94
C MET A 28 7.10 6.51 1.33
N LEU A 29 7.25 5.62 0.35
CA LEU A 29 7.84 4.30 0.55
C LEU A 29 9.37 4.29 0.40
N GLY A 30 10.02 5.45 0.25
CA GLY A 30 11.48 5.59 0.19
C GLY A 30 12.11 5.24 -1.15
N GLY A 31 11.33 5.23 -2.24
CA GLY A 31 11.80 5.05 -3.61
C GLY A 31 12.03 6.36 -4.35
N HIS A 32 12.69 6.27 -5.50
CA HIS A 32 12.83 7.32 -6.49
C HIS A 32 11.82 7.13 -7.62
N ALA A 33 10.90 8.08 -7.77
CA ALA A 33 9.86 8.03 -8.79
C ALA A 33 10.36 8.67 -10.09
N MET A 34 10.30 7.90 -11.19
CA MET A 34 10.50 8.38 -12.55
C MET A 34 9.18 8.30 -13.30
N THR A 35 8.93 9.17 -14.27
CA THR A 35 7.65 9.19 -14.99
C THR A 35 7.83 9.23 -16.51
N ALA A 36 6.91 8.57 -17.21
CA ALA A 36 6.63 8.78 -18.62
C ALA A 36 5.13 9.11 -18.75
N ILE A 37 4.83 10.37 -19.05
CA ILE A 37 3.47 10.90 -19.01
C ILE A 37 2.75 10.55 -20.31
N THR A 38 1.61 9.87 -20.20
CA THR A 38 0.81 9.42 -21.36
C THR A 38 -0.29 10.40 -21.77
N ALA A 39 -0.77 11.20 -20.82
CA ALA A 39 -1.75 12.25 -21.05
C ALA A 39 -1.73 13.26 -19.89
N VAL A 40 -2.25 14.46 -20.13
CA VAL A 40 -2.54 15.45 -19.09
C VAL A 40 -4.05 15.60 -18.99
N THR A 41 -4.61 15.54 -17.78
CA THR A 41 -6.04 15.77 -17.55
C THR A 41 -6.26 17.09 -16.81
N ALA A 42 -7.27 17.85 -17.22
CA ALA A 42 -7.89 18.87 -16.39
C ALA A 42 -8.93 18.15 -15.54
N GLN A 43 -8.55 17.80 -14.32
CA GLN A 43 -9.27 16.92 -13.42
C GLN A 43 -9.26 17.46 -11.99
N ASN A 44 -10.35 17.24 -11.29
CA ASN A 44 -10.55 17.61 -9.90
C ASN A 44 -11.41 16.55 -9.18
N THR A 45 -11.81 16.80 -7.93
CA THR A 45 -12.58 15.82 -7.14
C THR A 45 -14.01 15.56 -7.64
N GLN A 46 -14.52 16.39 -8.55
CA GLN A 46 -15.87 16.27 -9.12
C GLN A 46 -15.88 15.62 -10.50
N GLY A 47 -14.75 15.60 -11.22
CA GLY A 47 -14.75 15.14 -12.60
C GLY A 47 -13.46 15.33 -13.38
N VAL A 48 -13.54 14.97 -14.65
CA VAL A 48 -12.53 15.23 -15.68
C VAL A 48 -13.16 16.14 -16.72
N ASP A 49 -12.60 17.34 -16.88
CA ASP A 49 -13.10 18.37 -17.81
C ASP A 49 -12.44 18.27 -19.18
N ALA A 50 -11.16 17.85 -19.23
CA ALA A 50 -10.42 17.67 -20.47
C ALA A 50 -9.32 16.63 -20.35
N VAL A 51 -8.97 15.99 -21.47
CA VAL A 51 -7.85 15.05 -21.60
C VAL A 51 -7.02 15.45 -22.82
N HIS A 52 -5.73 15.67 -22.62
CA HIS A 52 -4.77 15.92 -23.69
C HIS A 52 -3.77 14.74 -23.79
N PRO A 53 -3.89 13.89 -24.82
CA PRO A 53 -2.97 12.76 -24.99
C PRO A 53 -1.58 13.24 -25.41
N ILE A 54 -0.53 12.64 -24.82
CA ILE A 54 0.86 12.88 -25.23
C ILE A 54 1.16 11.99 -26.45
N PRO A 55 1.80 12.52 -27.51
CA PRO A 55 2.21 11.72 -28.66
C PRO A 55 3.05 10.51 -28.26
N THR A 56 2.77 9.35 -28.86
CA THR A 56 3.40 8.07 -28.47
C THR A 56 4.94 8.10 -28.55
N ASP A 57 5.50 8.78 -29.53
CA ASP A 57 6.95 8.98 -29.69
C ASP A 57 7.55 9.82 -28.56
N VAL A 58 6.82 10.82 -28.06
CA VAL A 58 7.22 11.59 -26.88
C VAL A 58 7.14 10.74 -25.61
N VAL A 59 6.16 9.83 -25.48
CA VAL A 59 6.11 8.85 -24.38
C VAL A 59 7.32 7.91 -24.42
N ALA A 60 7.65 7.37 -25.60
CA ALA A 60 8.82 6.51 -25.79
C ALA A 60 10.12 7.23 -25.42
N ALA A 61 10.29 8.47 -25.88
CA ALA A 61 11.47 9.28 -25.58
C ALA A 61 11.64 9.56 -24.08
N GLN A 62 10.53 9.74 -23.33
CA GLN A 62 10.59 9.87 -21.87
C GLN A 62 11.09 8.58 -21.20
N ILE A 63 10.58 7.43 -21.61
CA ILE A 63 11.02 6.11 -21.11
C ILE A 63 12.50 5.92 -21.39
N ASP A 64 12.93 6.13 -22.64
CA ASP A 64 14.33 5.95 -23.05
C ASP A 64 15.28 6.88 -22.31
N ALA A 65 14.87 8.13 -22.06
CA ALA A 65 15.67 9.10 -21.33
C ALA A 65 15.98 8.63 -19.90
N VAL A 66 14.97 8.19 -19.15
CA VAL A 66 15.14 7.80 -17.75
C VAL A 66 15.76 6.40 -17.61
N VAL A 67 15.35 5.45 -18.44
CA VAL A 67 15.87 4.07 -18.39
C VAL A 67 17.36 4.03 -18.72
N ARG A 68 17.80 4.79 -19.74
CA ARG A 68 19.21 4.82 -20.17
C ARG A 68 20.16 5.43 -19.13
N ASP A 69 19.71 6.48 -18.45
CA ASP A 69 20.53 7.24 -17.49
C ASP A 69 20.46 6.65 -16.08
N LEU A 70 19.23 6.46 -15.58
CA LEU A 70 18.96 6.12 -14.19
C LEU A 70 18.80 4.63 -13.97
N GLY A 71 18.43 3.85 -14.99
CA GLY A 71 17.97 2.47 -14.87
C GLY A 71 16.60 2.33 -14.20
N VAL A 72 16.13 1.10 -14.00
CA VAL A 72 14.79 0.83 -13.44
C VAL A 72 14.78 -0.48 -12.64
N ASP A 73 14.12 -0.45 -11.48
CA ASP A 73 13.97 -1.61 -10.58
C ASP A 73 12.53 -2.16 -10.56
N ALA A 74 11.54 -1.34 -10.89
CA ALA A 74 10.17 -1.78 -11.16
C ALA A 74 9.44 -0.78 -12.07
N ILE A 75 8.41 -1.26 -12.76
CA ILE A 75 7.56 -0.44 -13.61
C ILE A 75 6.12 -0.53 -13.14
N LYS A 76 5.48 0.62 -12.95
CA LYS A 76 4.03 0.71 -12.77
C LYS A 76 3.40 1.29 -14.03
N VAL A 77 2.42 0.59 -14.56
CA VAL A 77 1.64 1.01 -15.73
C VAL A 77 0.25 1.40 -15.26
N GLY A 78 -0.17 2.63 -15.54
CA GLY A 78 -1.51 3.15 -15.24
C GLY A 78 -2.30 3.46 -16.50
N MET A 79 -2.97 4.62 -16.52
CA MET A 79 -3.72 5.09 -17.68
C MET A 79 -2.80 5.28 -18.90
N ILE A 80 -3.03 4.55 -19.99
CA ILE A 80 -2.22 4.61 -21.23
C ILE A 80 -2.84 5.50 -22.32
N GLY A 81 -4.17 5.55 -22.39
CA GLY A 81 -4.93 6.46 -23.28
C GLY A 81 -5.04 6.05 -24.75
N SER A 82 -4.22 5.13 -25.28
CA SER A 82 -4.42 4.59 -26.65
C SER A 82 -3.78 3.21 -26.88
N ALA A 83 -4.34 2.46 -27.83
CA ALA A 83 -3.80 1.18 -28.29
C ALA A 83 -2.36 1.32 -28.82
N ARG A 84 -2.06 2.39 -29.56
CA ARG A 84 -0.72 2.63 -30.11
C ARG A 84 0.31 2.80 -29.00
N THR A 85 0.01 3.57 -27.97
CA THR A 85 0.90 3.75 -26.82
C THR A 85 1.03 2.46 -26.01
N ALA A 86 -0.04 1.66 -25.88
CA ALA A 86 0.02 0.37 -25.20
C ALA A 86 0.94 -0.64 -25.92
N LEU A 87 0.86 -0.71 -27.25
CA LEU A 87 1.72 -1.58 -28.05
C LEU A 87 3.19 -1.13 -28.04
N MET A 88 3.45 0.17 -28.14
CA MET A 88 4.81 0.73 -27.99
C MET A 88 5.37 0.41 -26.61
N LEU A 89 4.59 0.59 -25.54
CA LEU A 89 5.04 0.26 -24.20
C LEU A 89 5.37 -1.23 -24.08
N ALA A 90 4.57 -2.12 -24.66
CA ALA A 90 4.87 -3.54 -24.65
C ALA A 90 6.23 -3.85 -25.32
N GLU A 91 6.58 -3.19 -26.42
CA GLU A 91 7.89 -3.32 -27.06
C GLU A 91 9.03 -2.86 -26.12
N LYS A 92 8.85 -1.73 -25.43
CA LYS A 92 9.81 -1.24 -24.42
C LYS A 92 9.97 -2.17 -23.22
N LEU A 93 8.89 -2.84 -22.80
CA LEU A 93 8.94 -3.80 -21.69
C LEU A 93 9.69 -5.08 -22.08
N GLU A 94 9.62 -5.51 -23.34
CA GLU A 94 10.39 -6.66 -23.85
C GLU A 94 11.92 -6.41 -23.82
N GLU A 95 12.35 -5.14 -23.91
CA GLU A 95 13.75 -4.72 -23.77
C GLU A 95 14.25 -4.76 -22.31
N LEU A 96 13.36 -4.96 -21.33
CA LEU A 96 13.64 -4.89 -19.90
C LEU A 96 13.31 -6.21 -19.17
N PRO A 97 13.90 -7.35 -19.57
CA PRO A 97 13.58 -8.64 -18.98
C PRO A 97 13.95 -8.69 -17.49
N GLY A 98 13.08 -9.29 -16.68
CA GLY A 98 13.29 -9.47 -15.24
C GLY A 98 12.92 -8.27 -14.36
N VAL A 99 12.63 -7.10 -14.96
CA VAL A 99 12.09 -5.95 -14.21
C VAL A 99 10.62 -6.24 -13.89
N PRO A 100 10.20 -6.21 -12.61
CA PRO A 100 8.81 -6.44 -12.25
C PRO A 100 7.90 -5.33 -12.79
N VAL A 101 6.79 -5.74 -13.40
CA VAL A 101 5.79 -4.84 -14.01
C VAL A 101 4.45 -5.00 -13.31
N VAL A 102 3.95 -3.92 -12.73
CA VAL A 102 2.62 -3.82 -12.12
C VAL A 102 1.70 -3.07 -13.07
N PHE A 103 0.72 -3.76 -13.63
CA PHE A 103 -0.25 -3.17 -14.55
C PHE A 103 -1.59 -2.90 -13.87
N ASP A 104 -1.94 -1.63 -13.71
CA ASP A 104 -3.26 -1.18 -13.29
C ASP A 104 -4.09 -0.85 -14.55
N PRO A 105 -5.03 -1.71 -14.96
CA PRO A 105 -5.72 -1.60 -16.25
C PRO A 105 -6.82 -0.54 -16.18
N VAL A 106 -6.44 0.72 -16.00
CA VAL A 106 -7.35 1.85 -15.84
C VAL A 106 -8.16 2.04 -17.13
N MET A 107 -9.45 1.72 -17.07
CA MET A 107 -10.39 1.86 -18.19
C MET A 107 -11.37 3.02 -18.00
N VAL A 108 -11.68 3.38 -16.75
CA VAL A 108 -12.67 4.38 -16.40
C VAL A 108 -12.15 5.21 -15.23
N ALA A 109 -12.31 6.53 -15.28
CA ALA A 109 -11.97 7.42 -14.18
C ALA A 109 -12.87 7.16 -12.96
N THR A 110 -12.41 7.50 -11.75
CA THR A 110 -13.27 7.44 -10.54
C THR A 110 -14.54 8.28 -10.69
N SER A 111 -14.51 9.33 -11.51
CA SER A 111 -15.65 10.17 -11.89
C SER A 111 -16.56 9.58 -12.98
N GLY A 112 -16.21 8.43 -13.56
CA GLY A 112 -17.02 7.72 -14.58
C GLY A 112 -16.65 8.00 -16.04
N ALA A 113 -15.68 8.88 -16.32
CA ALA A 113 -15.23 9.13 -17.69
C ALA A 113 -14.53 7.91 -18.30
N SER A 114 -14.85 7.55 -19.56
CA SER A 114 -14.15 6.48 -20.29
C SER A 114 -12.73 6.92 -20.65
N LEU A 115 -11.74 6.08 -20.34
CA LEU A 115 -10.31 6.35 -20.55
C LEU A 115 -9.64 5.35 -21.50
N ALA A 116 -10.33 4.28 -21.88
CA ALA A 116 -9.86 3.26 -22.82
C ALA A 116 -11.00 2.83 -23.74
N ASP A 117 -10.74 2.83 -25.05
CA ASP A 117 -11.62 2.25 -26.06
C ASP A 117 -11.35 0.76 -26.25
N ASP A 118 -12.20 0.08 -27.04
CA ASP A 118 -12.09 -1.36 -27.29
C ASP A 118 -10.72 -1.74 -27.89
N ALA A 119 -10.15 -0.89 -28.75
CA ALA A 119 -8.83 -1.10 -29.33
C ALA A 119 -7.74 -1.07 -28.26
N THR A 120 -7.84 -0.14 -27.31
CA THR A 120 -6.90 -0.02 -26.18
C THR A 120 -7.04 -1.22 -25.23
N ILE A 121 -8.26 -1.66 -24.94
CA ILE A 121 -8.51 -2.84 -24.11
C ILE A 121 -7.95 -4.11 -24.79
N ALA A 122 -8.09 -4.24 -26.11
CA ALA A 122 -7.48 -5.34 -26.85
C ALA A 122 -5.95 -5.32 -26.74
N ALA A 123 -5.32 -4.14 -26.79
CA ALA A 123 -3.87 -4.00 -26.63
C ALA A 123 -3.37 -4.35 -25.21
N PHE A 124 -4.21 -4.24 -24.18
CA PHE A 124 -3.86 -4.62 -22.80
C PHE A 124 -3.49 -6.10 -22.67
N GLU A 125 -3.98 -6.96 -23.57
CA GLU A 125 -3.58 -8.36 -23.63
C GLU A 125 -2.06 -8.55 -23.69
N ARG A 126 -1.36 -7.75 -24.53
CA ARG A 126 0.10 -7.84 -24.66
C ARG A 126 0.80 -7.34 -23.39
N LEU A 127 0.32 -6.23 -22.81
CA LEU A 127 0.85 -5.71 -21.55
C LEU A 127 0.69 -6.71 -20.40
N MET A 128 -0.45 -7.36 -20.31
CA MET A 128 -0.69 -8.39 -19.28
C MET A 128 0.29 -9.55 -19.37
N ARG A 129 0.63 -10.02 -20.58
CA ARG A 129 1.64 -11.09 -20.76
C ARG A 129 3.03 -10.72 -20.27
N LEU A 130 3.35 -9.43 -20.27
CA LEU A 130 4.64 -8.90 -19.83
C LEU A 130 4.60 -8.44 -18.35
N SER A 131 3.43 -8.53 -17.70
CA SER A 131 3.22 -8.05 -16.34
C SER A 131 3.54 -9.13 -15.31
N THR A 132 4.16 -8.74 -14.19
CA THR A 132 4.25 -9.57 -13.00
C THR A 132 2.87 -9.73 -12.36
N VAL A 133 2.11 -8.64 -12.27
CA VAL A 133 0.74 -8.64 -11.75
C VAL A 133 -0.13 -7.59 -12.45
N CYS A 134 -1.36 -7.98 -12.78
CA CYS A 134 -2.42 -7.09 -13.22
C CYS A 134 -3.38 -6.84 -12.05
N THR A 135 -3.79 -5.60 -11.80
CA THR A 135 -4.59 -5.22 -10.61
C THR A 135 -6.00 -4.72 -10.95
N PRO A 136 -6.87 -5.49 -11.63
CA PRO A 136 -8.19 -5.00 -12.03
C PRO A 136 -9.16 -4.85 -10.83
N ASN A 137 -10.02 -3.83 -10.87
CA ASN A 137 -11.24 -3.81 -10.08
C ASN A 137 -12.33 -4.72 -10.68
N LEU A 138 -13.49 -4.83 -10.03
CA LEU A 138 -14.57 -5.71 -10.51
C LEU A 138 -15.10 -5.33 -11.91
N PRO A 139 -15.39 -4.05 -12.22
CA PRO A 139 -15.70 -3.62 -13.60
C PRO A 139 -14.62 -3.96 -14.63
N GLU A 140 -13.35 -3.68 -14.32
CA GLU A 140 -12.21 -3.95 -15.21
C GLU A 140 -12.02 -5.45 -15.43
N LEU A 141 -12.20 -6.28 -14.40
CA LEU A 141 -12.14 -7.73 -14.50
C LEU A 141 -13.22 -8.26 -15.47
N LYS A 142 -14.41 -7.68 -15.43
CA LYS A 142 -15.49 -8.01 -16.39
C LYS A 142 -15.05 -7.69 -17.82
N ALA A 143 -14.55 -6.48 -18.07
CA ALA A 143 -14.10 -6.06 -19.39
C ALA A 143 -12.95 -6.93 -19.91
N LEU A 144 -11.92 -7.19 -19.09
CA LEU A 144 -10.74 -7.98 -19.46
C LEU A 144 -11.04 -9.47 -19.67
N SER A 145 -12.01 -10.03 -18.94
CA SER A 145 -12.36 -11.44 -19.07
C SER A 145 -13.16 -11.74 -20.34
N GLY A 146 -13.78 -10.73 -20.96
CA GLY A 146 -14.69 -10.88 -22.10
C GLY A 146 -16.02 -11.55 -21.74
N MET A 147 -16.35 -11.66 -20.45
CA MET A 147 -17.59 -12.29 -19.98
C MET A 147 -18.74 -11.27 -19.90
N SER A 148 -19.95 -11.69 -20.30
CA SER A 148 -21.15 -10.84 -20.26
C SER A 148 -21.59 -10.46 -18.85
N SER A 149 -21.27 -11.28 -17.85
CA SER A 149 -21.46 -11.00 -16.42
C SER A 149 -20.37 -11.66 -15.55
N VAL A 150 -19.99 -10.94 -14.48
CA VAL A 150 -19.12 -11.44 -13.41
C VAL A 150 -19.87 -11.24 -12.09
N ASP A 151 -20.75 -12.17 -11.76
CA ASP A 151 -21.37 -12.20 -10.42
C ASP A 151 -20.34 -12.70 -9.38
N LYS A 152 -20.71 -12.65 -8.09
CA LYS A 152 -19.80 -13.06 -7.00
C LYS A 152 -19.28 -14.49 -7.16
N ALA A 153 -20.07 -15.41 -7.71
CA ALA A 153 -19.65 -16.80 -7.91
C ALA A 153 -18.64 -16.91 -9.05
N ARG A 154 -18.83 -16.14 -10.12
CA ARG A 154 -17.99 -16.12 -11.31
C ARG A 154 -16.72 -15.29 -11.19
N GLN A 155 -16.59 -14.41 -10.17
CA GLN A 155 -15.37 -13.62 -9.95
C GLN A 155 -14.09 -14.46 -9.91
N ARG A 156 -14.12 -15.58 -9.15
CA ARG A 156 -12.98 -16.51 -9.06
C ARG A 156 -12.68 -17.14 -10.41
N GLU A 157 -13.71 -17.61 -11.12
CA GLU A 157 -13.58 -18.23 -12.43
C GLU A 157 -13.00 -17.26 -13.47
N SER A 158 -13.50 -16.03 -13.52
CA SER A 158 -12.99 -14.97 -14.41
C SER A 158 -11.53 -14.66 -14.13
N ALA A 159 -11.14 -14.56 -12.86
CA ALA A 159 -9.75 -14.31 -12.49
C ALA A 159 -8.83 -15.49 -12.83
N ARG A 160 -9.23 -16.73 -12.52
CA ARG A 160 -8.50 -17.96 -12.89
C ARG A 160 -8.34 -18.07 -14.41
N SER A 161 -9.40 -17.82 -15.17
CA SER A 161 -9.37 -17.77 -16.64
C SER A 161 -8.41 -16.71 -17.17
N LEU A 162 -8.34 -15.54 -16.52
CA LEU A 162 -7.46 -14.47 -16.93
C LEU A 162 -5.98 -14.84 -16.66
N VAL A 163 -5.67 -15.40 -15.48
CA VAL A 163 -4.34 -15.94 -15.17
C VAL A 163 -3.93 -17.01 -16.19
N ALA A 164 -4.80 -17.98 -16.45
CA ALA A 164 -4.51 -19.07 -17.39
C ALA A 164 -4.29 -18.59 -18.83
N ARG A 165 -5.08 -17.61 -19.31
CA ARG A 165 -4.97 -17.09 -20.68
C ARG A 165 -3.84 -16.09 -20.87
N ARG A 166 -3.48 -15.34 -19.82
CA ARG A 166 -2.57 -14.19 -19.92
C ARG A 166 -1.21 -14.41 -19.25
N GLY A 167 -1.07 -15.43 -18.40
CA GLY A 167 0.21 -15.83 -17.82
C GLY A 167 0.76 -14.94 -16.70
N CYS A 168 0.03 -13.90 -16.29
CA CYS A 168 0.41 -13.02 -15.17
C CYS A 168 -0.45 -13.27 -13.93
N ALA A 169 0.05 -12.87 -12.76
CA ALA A 169 -0.77 -12.85 -11.56
C ALA A 169 -1.90 -11.80 -11.69
N VAL A 170 -3.04 -12.06 -11.06
CA VAL A 170 -4.20 -11.16 -11.08
C VAL A 170 -4.62 -10.84 -9.66
N LEU A 171 -4.54 -9.57 -9.28
CA LEU A 171 -5.06 -9.04 -8.02
C LEU A 171 -6.42 -8.38 -8.26
N VAL A 172 -7.49 -9.10 -7.93
CA VAL A 172 -8.85 -8.59 -8.01
C VAL A 172 -9.14 -7.70 -6.81
N LYS A 173 -9.37 -6.40 -7.06
CA LYS A 173 -9.66 -5.39 -6.03
C LYS A 173 -11.15 -5.42 -5.65
N GLY A 174 -11.45 -5.69 -4.38
CA GLY A 174 -12.81 -5.84 -3.85
C GLY A 174 -13.51 -4.55 -3.47
N GLY A 175 -12.85 -3.39 -3.56
CA GLY A 175 -13.38 -2.10 -3.07
C GLY A 175 -14.77 -1.72 -3.60
N HIS A 176 -15.14 -2.21 -4.79
CA HIS A 176 -16.44 -1.98 -5.43
C HIS A 176 -17.56 -2.92 -4.95
N ALA A 177 -17.25 -3.95 -4.16
CA ALA A 177 -18.25 -4.87 -3.62
C ALA A 177 -19.08 -4.21 -2.50
N LYS A 178 -20.38 -4.50 -2.44
CA LYS A 178 -21.25 -4.05 -1.33
C LYS A 178 -20.93 -4.80 -0.03
N GLY A 179 -21.05 -4.11 1.10
CA GLY A 179 -20.94 -4.69 2.44
C GLY A 179 -19.94 -3.97 3.35
N ARG A 180 -19.89 -4.43 4.61
CA ARG A 180 -19.02 -3.90 5.67
C ARG A 180 -17.56 -4.39 5.59
N GLN A 181 -17.28 -5.35 4.71
CA GLN A 181 -15.97 -5.94 4.50
C GLN A 181 -15.54 -5.74 3.04
N VAL A 182 -14.25 -5.54 2.84
CA VAL A 182 -13.60 -5.46 1.53
C VAL A 182 -12.60 -6.62 1.44
N THR A 183 -12.70 -7.37 0.34
CA THR A 183 -11.93 -8.58 0.11
C THR A 183 -11.16 -8.47 -1.20
N ASP A 184 -9.84 -8.42 -1.13
CA ASP A 184 -8.96 -8.47 -2.31
C ASP A 184 -8.42 -9.89 -2.47
N ARG A 185 -8.27 -10.34 -3.72
CA ARG A 185 -7.88 -11.72 -4.04
C ARG A 185 -6.76 -11.73 -5.06
N LEU A 186 -5.64 -12.34 -4.71
CA LEU A 186 -4.52 -12.57 -5.62
C LEU A 186 -4.55 -14.01 -6.13
N PHE A 187 -4.46 -14.16 -7.45
CA PHE A 187 -4.30 -15.44 -8.13
C PHE A 187 -2.93 -15.46 -8.82
N CYS A 188 -2.07 -16.39 -8.44
CA CYS A 188 -0.72 -16.50 -9.01
C CYS A 188 -0.64 -17.64 -10.02
N PRO A 189 0.02 -17.48 -11.18
CA PRO A 189 0.23 -18.58 -12.11
C PRO A 189 1.13 -19.66 -11.47
N ASP A 190 0.72 -20.92 -11.52
CA ASP A 190 1.47 -22.07 -11.02
C ASP A 190 1.57 -23.22 -12.05
N GLY A 191 0.99 -23.04 -13.23
CA GLY A 191 0.93 -24.05 -14.29
C GLY A 191 -0.05 -25.21 -14.03
N SER A 192 -0.77 -25.24 -12.91
CA SER A 192 -1.66 -26.35 -12.53
C SER A 192 -3.07 -26.25 -13.14
N GLY A 193 -3.44 -25.06 -13.64
CA GLY A 193 -4.80 -24.75 -14.10
C GLY A 193 -5.72 -24.24 -12.99
N GLU A 194 -5.36 -24.42 -11.72
CA GLU A 194 -6.03 -23.87 -10.55
C GLU A 194 -5.08 -22.99 -9.74
N PRO A 195 -4.86 -21.73 -10.16
CA PRO A 195 -3.85 -20.88 -9.52
C PRO A 195 -4.13 -20.72 -8.01
N PRO A 196 -3.10 -20.77 -7.15
CA PRO A 196 -3.25 -20.53 -5.72
C PRO A 196 -3.88 -19.17 -5.47
N GLU A 197 -4.81 -19.14 -4.51
CA GLU A 197 -5.57 -17.97 -4.12
C GLU A 197 -5.08 -17.48 -2.76
N VAL A 198 -4.66 -16.22 -2.69
CA VAL A 198 -4.44 -15.52 -1.41
C VAL A 198 -5.52 -14.46 -1.27
N GLU A 199 -6.20 -14.47 -0.12
CA GLU A 199 -7.27 -13.54 0.19
C GLU A 199 -6.87 -12.63 1.35
N TRP A 200 -7.16 -11.34 1.20
CA TRP A 200 -7.13 -10.42 2.32
C TRP A 200 -8.50 -9.77 2.52
N THR A 201 -9.04 -9.93 3.71
CA THR A 201 -10.33 -9.37 4.10
C THR A 201 -10.15 -8.41 5.28
N ASN A 202 -10.65 -7.19 5.16
CA ASN A 202 -10.64 -6.19 6.23
C ASN A 202 -11.97 -5.42 6.28
N ALA A 203 -12.23 -4.77 7.40
CA ALA A 203 -13.35 -3.84 7.51
C ALA A 203 -13.23 -2.71 6.47
N ARG A 204 -14.37 -2.35 5.87
CA ARG A 204 -14.50 -1.18 5.01
C ARG A 204 -14.18 0.08 5.84
N ILE A 205 -13.39 0.97 5.26
CA ILE A 205 -13.16 2.30 5.80
C ILE A 205 -14.24 3.19 5.20
N ASP A 206 -15.09 3.77 6.04
CA ASP A 206 -16.13 4.71 5.63
C ASP A 206 -15.50 6.06 5.25
N GLY A 207 -15.98 6.69 4.18
CA GLY A 207 -15.50 7.98 3.69
C GLY A 207 -15.58 8.14 2.17
N GLU A 208 -15.57 9.38 1.69
CA GLU A 208 -15.70 9.71 0.27
C GLU A 208 -14.35 9.90 -0.43
N SER A 209 -13.26 9.96 0.35
CA SER A 209 -11.89 10.16 -0.13
C SER A 209 -11.27 8.87 -0.69
N THR A 210 -11.82 8.40 -1.80
CA THR A 210 -11.42 7.15 -2.48
C THR A 210 -10.69 7.40 -3.80
N HIS A 211 -10.48 8.66 -4.16
CA HIS A 211 -9.80 9.04 -5.41
C HIS A 211 -8.33 8.62 -5.36
N GLY A 212 -7.89 7.91 -6.40
CA GLY A 212 -6.51 7.41 -6.52
C GLY A 212 -6.17 6.15 -5.71
N THR A 213 -7.15 5.45 -5.12
CA THR A 213 -6.95 4.17 -4.41
C THR A 213 -6.23 3.12 -5.27
N GLY A 214 -6.65 2.94 -6.53
CA GLY A 214 -6.02 2.01 -7.48
C GLY A 214 -4.58 2.37 -7.86
N CYS A 215 -4.33 3.65 -8.20
CA CYS A 215 -2.99 4.14 -8.54
C CYS A 215 -2.02 4.00 -7.35
N THR A 216 -2.49 4.35 -6.16
CA THR A 216 -1.70 4.22 -4.93
C THR A 216 -1.39 2.75 -4.63
N LEU A 217 -2.36 1.84 -4.76
CA LEU A 217 -2.13 0.40 -4.53
C LEU A 217 -1.09 -0.16 -5.49
N SER A 218 -1.26 0.05 -6.79
CA SER A 218 -0.37 -0.47 -7.82
C SER A 218 1.05 0.11 -7.70
N SER A 219 1.18 1.41 -7.42
CA SER A 219 2.47 2.04 -7.17
C SER A 219 3.17 1.51 -5.92
N ALA A 220 2.42 1.26 -4.84
CA ALA A 220 2.98 0.65 -3.64
C ALA A 220 3.46 -0.79 -3.89
N ILE A 221 2.71 -1.59 -4.66
CA ILE A 221 3.16 -2.93 -5.06
C ILE A 221 4.48 -2.85 -5.84
N ALA A 222 4.58 -1.92 -6.81
CA ALA A 222 5.80 -1.78 -7.61
C ALA A 222 7.03 -1.43 -6.75
N VAL A 223 6.87 -0.54 -5.76
CA VAL A 223 7.97 -0.19 -4.83
C VAL A 223 8.38 -1.38 -3.98
N GLU A 224 7.44 -2.15 -3.46
CA GLU A 224 7.76 -3.30 -2.61
C GLU A 224 8.37 -4.46 -3.42
N LEU A 225 7.94 -4.67 -4.67
CA LEU A 225 8.62 -5.60 -5.58
C LEU A 225 10.06 -5.16 -5.88
N ALA A 226 10.31 -3.86 -6.09
CA ALA A 226 11.65 -3.31 -6.28
C ALA A 226 12.54 -3.40 -5.01
N LYS A 227 11.97 -3.76 -3.86
CA LYS A 227 12.69 -4.07 -2.61
C LYS A 227 12.88 -5.59 -2.39
N ASP A 228 12.63 -6.40 -3.42
CA ASP A 228 12.73 -7.86 -3.39
C ASP A 228 11.78 -8.56 -2.40
N TRP A 229 10.63 -7.94 -2.11
CA TRP A 229 9.53 -8.66 -1.46
C TRP A 229 8.86 -9.62 -2.44
N SER A 230 8.40 -10.77 -1.95
CA SER A 230 7.54 -11.63 -2.75
C SER A 230 6.25 -10.90 -3.11
N LEU A 231 5.57 -11.33 -4.18
CA LEU A 231 4.33 -10.68 -4.62
C LEU A 231 3.26 -10.64 -3.52
N VAL A 232 3.13 -11.71 -2.74
CA VAL A 232 2.16 -11.78 -1.63
C VAL A 232 2.50 -10.75 -0.53
N GLU A 233 3.77 -10.63 -0.17
CA GLU A 233 4.23 -9.64 0.81
C GLU A 233 4.08 -8.21 0.26
N ALA A 234 4.44 -7.98 -1.00
CA ALA A 234 4.29 -6.69 -1.67
C ALA A 234 2.82 -6.22 -1.69
N VAL A 235 1.89 -7.10 -2.03
CA VAL A 235 0.45 -6.82 -1.97
C VAL A 235 0.00 -6.55 -0.53
N THR A 236 0.42 -7.36 0.44
CA THR A 236 0.08 -7.18 1.86
C THR A 236 0.50 -5.79 2.36
N ARG A 237 1.74 -5.38 2.05
CA ARG A 237 2.33 -4.10 2.44
C ARG A 237 1.68 -2.93 1.71
N ALA A 238 1.41 -3.06 0.41
CA ALA A 238 0.72 -2.04 -0.38
C ALA A 238 -0.71 -1.80 0.11
N ARG A 239 -1.44 -2.86 0.49
CA ARG A 239 -2.77 -2.73 1.10
C ARG A 239 -2.70 -1.99 2.44
N ARG A 240 -1.70 -2.27 3.28
CA ARG A 240 -1.49 -1.53 4.53
C ARG A 240 -1.25 -0.04 4.26
N PHE A 241 -0.43 0.31 3.26
CA PHE A 241 -0.21 1.70 2.85
C PHE A 241 -1.52 2.40 2.48
N VAL A 242 -2.31 1.81 1.57
CA VAL A 242 -3.58 2.39 1.11
C VAL A 242 -4.54 2.59 2.28
N ARG A 243 -4.68 1.59 3.15
CA ARG A 243 -5.60 1.70 4.29
C ARG A 243 -5.23 2.83 5.24
N MET A 244 -3.94 3.03 5.52
CA MET A 244 -3.48 4.12 6.37
C MET A 244 -3.64 5.49 5.68
N ALA A 245 -3.38 5.57 4.38
CA ALA A 245 -3.64 6.79 3.59
C ALA A 245 -5.15 7.16 3.58
N MET A 246 -6.04 6.16 3.55
CA MET A 246 -7.48 6.39 3.64
C MET A 246 -7.92 6.85 5.03
N ARG A 247 -7.32 6.31 6.11
CA ARG A 247 -7.65 6.69 7.49
C ARG A 247 -7.32 8.14 7.80
N ASP A 248 -6.25 8.66 7.20
CA ASP A 248 -5.79 10.04 7.38
C ASP A 248 -6.23 10.99 6.25
N ALA A 249 -7.20 10.57 5.41
CA ALA A 249 -7.61 11.37 4.26
C ALA A 249 -8.03 12.80 4.68
N PRO A 250 -7.57 13.84 3.97
CA PRO A 250 -7.67 15.23 4.44
C PRO A 250 -9.03 15.89 4.20
N GLY A 251 -9.99 15.19 3.56
CA GLY A 251 -11.31 15.75 3.27
C GLY A 251 -11.30 16.92 2.28
N LEU A 252 -10.37 16.92 1.31
CA LEU A 252 -10.23 17.99 0.33
C LEU A 252 -11.18 17.82 -0.87
N GLY A 253 -11.71 18.94 -1.35
CA GLY A 253 -12.63 19.01 -2.49
C GLY A 253 -14.10 18.85 -2.10
N GLN A 254 -14.97 18.80 -3.10
CA GLN A 254 -16.44 18.72 -2.94
C GLN A 254 -17.04 17.44 -3.54
N GLY A 255 -16.18 16.48 -3.88
CA GLY A 255 -16.57 15.18 -4.43
C GLY A 255 -15.67 14.08 -3.87
N HIS A 256 -15.18 13.18 -4.72
CA HIS A 256 -14.25 12.14 -4.29
C HIS A 256 -12.86 12.74 -4.04
N GLY A 257 -12.55 13.01 -2.77
CA GLY A 257 -11.29 13.59 -2.34
C GLY A 257 -10.08 12.64 -2.45
N PRO A 258 -8.85 13.18 -2.44
CA PRO A 258 -7.63 12.39 -2.40
C PRO A 258 -7.44 11.71 -1.04
N MET A 259 -6.65 10.63 -1.02
CA MET A 259 -6.14 10.05 0.23
C MET A 259 -4.95 10.87 0.78
N ALA A 260 -4.46 10.54 1.97
CA ALA A 260 -3.26 11.13 2.57
C ALA A 260 -2.03 10.25 2.41
N GLN A 261 -1.51 10.08 1.18
CA GLN A 261 -0.27 9.29 0.98
C GLN A 261 0.88 9.81 1.87
N GLN A 262 0.99 11.13 2.02
CA GLN A 262 2.00 11.81 2.85
C GLN A 262 1.91 11.49 4.35
N GLY A 263 0.73 11.09 4.85
CA GLY A 263 0.52 10.77 6.27
C GLY A 263 1.08 9.40 6.67
N VAL A 264 1.43 8.56 5.70
CA VAL A 264 1.73 7.12 5.94
C VAL A 264 3.17 6.85 6.37
N ARG A 265 4.11 7.74 6.07
CA ARG A 265 5.57 7.47 6.18
C ARG A 265 6.00 6.96 7.56
N LEU A 266 5.34 7.40 8.61
CA LEU A 266 5.71 7.13 10.01
C LEU A 266 5.03 5.86 10.54
N ASP A 267 4.13 5.26 9.75
CA ASP A 267 3.36 4.07 10.10
C ASP A 267 3.87 2.78 9.47
N LEU A 268 4.82 2.91 8.55
CA LEU A 268 5.42 1.79 7.84
C LEU A 268 6.90 1.74 8.09
N ASN A 269 7.39 0.56 8.44
CA ASN A 269 8.80 0.29 8.28
C ASN A 269 9.11 0.27 6.77
N LEU A 270 9.89 1.25 6.34
CA LEU A 270 10.28 1.44 4.93
C LEU A 270 11.30 0.40 4.48
N THR A 271 11.98 -0.26 5.42
CA THR A 271 13.00 -1.25 5.16
C THR A 271 12.48 -2.65 5.48
N ARG A 272 13.16 -3.66 4.93
CA ARG A 272 12.91 -5.07 5.26
C ARG A 272 13.53 -5.45 6.60
N PHE A 273 14.70 -4.88 6.92
CA PHE A 273 15.56 -5.39 7.98
C PHE A 273 15.76 -4.43 9.14
N GLU A 274 15.69 -3.12 8.96
CA GLU A 274 16.05 -2.20 10.04
C GLU A 274 14.83 -1.90 10.90
N PRO A 275 14.86 -2.19 12.22
CA PRO A 275 13.76 -1.83 13.10
C PRO A 275 13.58 -0.32 13.17
N MET A 276 12.33 0.16 13.23
CA MET A 276 12.01 1.59 13.40
C MET A 276 11.55 1.83 14.83
N LEU A 277 12.24 2.72 15.57
CA LEU A 277 11.81 3.13 16.91
C LEU A 277 10.48 3.85 16.78
N ASN A 278 9.42 3.23 17.30
CA ASN A 278 8.07 3.72 17.10
C ASN A 278 7.38 4.11 18.39
N GLN A 279 7.73 3.45 19.50
CA GLN A 279 7.12 3.74 20.79
C GLN A 279 8.03 3.47 21.97
N VAL A 280 7.87 4.31 23.00
CA VAL A 280 8.42 4.08 24.34
C VAL A 280 7.25 4.07 25.31
N THR A 281 7.18 3.03 26.15
CA THR A 281 6.30 2.99 27.33
C THR A 281 7.13 3.26 28.57
N VAL A 282 6.71 4.21 29.41
CA VAL A 282 7.35 4.48 30.69
C VAL A 282 6.45 4.08 31.87
N PRO A 283 7.03 3.67 33.00
CA PRO A 283 6.26 3.33 34.20
C PRO A 283 5.61 4.58 34.80
N ALA A 284 4.38 4.44 35.30
CA ALA A 284 3.67 5.48 36.01
C ALA A 284 3.18 4.96 37.38
N GLU A 285 3.54 5.67 38.45
CA GLU A 285 3.02 5.44 39.81
C GLU A 285 1.63 6.06 39.98
N ASP A 286 1.44 7.27 39.44
CA ASP A 286 0.14 7.94 39.31
C ASP A 286 -0.18 8.14 37.82
N LEU A 287 -1.02 7.25 37.29
CA LEU A 287 -1.43 7.26 35.89
C LEU A 287 -2.21 8.55 35.55
N ALA A 288 -3.07 9.03 36.45
CA ALA A 288 -3.92 10.20 36.19
C ALA A 288 -3.10 11.49 36.12
N ALA A 289 -2.13 11.65 37.03
CA ALA A 289 -1.19 12.76 37.00
C ALA A 289 -0.33 12.73 35.73
N SER A 290 0.16 11.54 35.36
CA SER A 290 0.95 11.35 34.14
C SER A 290 0.14 11.65 32.87
N GLU A 291 -1.11 11.17 32.78
CA GLU A 291 -2.01 11.51 31.67
C GLU A 291 -2.26 13.01 31.53
N HIS A 292 -2.39 13.71 32.66
CA HIS A 292 -2.56 15.17 32.65
C HIS A 292 -1.29 15.88 32.17
N PHE A 293 -0.13 15.50 32.70
CA PHE A 293 1.17 16.05 32.32
C PHE A 293 1.46 15.93 30.81
N TYR A 294 1.32 14.73 30.23
CA TYR A 294 1.64 14.52 28.81
C TYR A 294 0.65 15.21 27.85
N ARG A 295 -0.61 15.40 28.26
CA ARG A 295 -1.56 16.24 27.50
C ARG A 295 -1.16 17.70 27.54
N LEU A 296 -0.72 18.23 28.69
CA LEU A 296 -0.21 19.60 28.80
C LEU A 296 1.07 19.82 27.99
N LEU A 297 1.89 18.78 27.82
CA LEU A 297 3.07 18.78 26.96
C LEU A 297 2.72 18.85 25.46
N GLY A 298 1.44 18.72 25.10
CA GLY A 298 0.96 18.79 23.71
C GLY A 298 0.86 17.44 23.02
N LEU A 299 1.01 16.31 23.73
CA LEU A 299 0.81 15.00 23.14
C LEU A 299 -0.68 14.64 23.05
N LYS A 300 -1.10 14.12 21.91
CA LYS A 300 -2.49 13.75 21.64
C LYS A 300 -2.80 12.36 22.21
N GLN A 301 -3.67 12.26 23.21
CA GLN A 301 -4.02 10.95 23.81
C GLN A 301 -4.94 10.15 22.88
N ILE A 302 -4.46 9.04 22.33
CA ILE A 302 -5.19 8.22 21.33
C ILE A 302 -5.78 6.93 21.89
N VAL A 303 -5.25 6.41 23.01
CA VAL A 303 -5.76 5.20 23.69
C VAL A 303 -5.83 5.44 25.19
N ARG A 304 -6.87 4.90 25.83
CA ARG A 304 -7.01 4.87 27.29
C ARG A 304 -7.65 3.56 27.75
N SER A 305 -6.93 2.79 28.57
CA SER A 305 -7.42 1.56 29.20
C SER A 305 -7.25 1.70 30.72
N LYS A 306 -8.34 2.07 31.41
CA LYS A 306 -8.30 2.29 32.85
C LYS A 306 -8.22 0.96 33.61
N PRO A 307 -7.48 0.90 34.74
CA PRO A 307 -6.70 1.98 35.37
C PRO A 307 -5.20 1.95 35.00
N ARG A 308 -4.81 1.27 33.92
CA ARG A 308 -3.42 0.82 33.74
C ARG A 308 -2.62 1.44 32.60
N TYR A 309 -3.27 1.95 31.55
CA TYR A 309 -2.55 2.28 30.31
C TYR A 309 -3.12 3.51 29.59
N ALA A 310 -2.23 4.37 29.09
CA ALA A 310 -2.56 5.41 28.14
C ALA A 310 -1.48 5.51 27.04
N ARG A 311 -1.92 5.76 25.80
CA ARG A 311 -1.03 6.01 24.65
C ARG A 311 -1.33 7.36 24.05
N PHE A 312 -0.26 8.05 23.70
CA PHE A 312 -0.24 9.34 23.06
C PHE A 312 0.43 9.26 21.70
N GLU A 313 0.08 10.19 20.84
CA GLU A 313 0.60 10.38 19.50
C GLU A 313 1.34 11.72 19.43
N THR A 314 2.53 11.70 18.84
CA THR A 314 3.33 12.91 18.55
C THR A 314 2.98 13.45 17.16
N GLU A 315 3.35 14.71 16.87
CA GLU A 315 3.16 15.31 15.54
C GLU A 315 3.85 14.50 14.41
N GLY A 316 4.94 13.80 14.74
CA GLY A 316 5.66 12.89 13.85
C GLY A 316 5.13 11.45 13.84
N GLY A 317 3.89 11.19 14.28
CA GLY A 317 3.25 9.86 14.21
C GLY A 317 3.88 8.76 15.08
N ALA A 318 5.01 9.01 15.73
CA ALA A 318 5.55 8.15 16.79
C ALA A 318 4.61 8.19 18.00
N THR A 319 4.50 7.06 18.69
CA THR A 319 3.62 6.93 19.85
C THR A 319 4.42 6.90 21.15
N PHE A 320 3.85 7.41 22.22
CA PHE A 320 4.43 7.36 23.56
C PHE A 320 3.37 6.80 24.50
N SER A 321 3.72 5.94 25.44
CA SER A 321 2.75 5.44 26.41
C SER A 321 3.24 5.47 27.83
N ILE A 322 2.27 5.44 28.73
CA ILE A 322 2.46 5.24 30.15
C ILE A 322 1.69 3.98 30.55
N GLU A 323 2.29 3.18 31.39
CA GLU A 323 1.70 1.96 31.93
C GLU A 323 1.94 1.91 33.44
N ALA A 324 0.99 1.37 34.20
CA ALA A 324 1.10 1.22 35.65
C ALA A 324 2.41 0.50 36.01
N ALA A 325 3.16 1.05 36.96
CA ALA A 325 4.54 0.61 37.22
C ALA A 325 4.64 -0.89 37.55
N ASP A 326 3.67 -1.44 38.26
CA ASP A 326 3.59 -2.87 38.61
C ASP A 326 3.39 -3.78 37.40
N GLU A 327 2.66 -3.33 36.38
CA GLU A 327 2.42 -4.08 35.12
C GLU A 327 3.70 -4.26 34.28
N ILE A 328 4.65 -3.31 34.38
CA ILE A 328 5.92 -3.34 33.64
C ILE A 328 7.16 -3.44 34.54
N ALA A 329 6.98 -3.90 35.79
CA ALA A 329 8.03 -4.10 36.78
C ALA A 329 8.92 -2.84 37.02
N GLY A 330 8.32 -1.66 36.92
CA GLY A 330 8.97 -0.37 37.16
C GLY A 330 10.02 0.02 36.11
N LYS A 331 10.07 -0.66 34.96
CA LYS A 331 11.05 -0.39 33.91
C LYS A 331 10.39 0.04 32.60
N PRO A 332 11.02 0.91 31.80
CA PRO A 332 10.53 1.24 30.47
C PRO A 332 10.47 0.02 29.55
N VAL A 333 9.55 0.09 28.59
CA VAL A 333 9.47 -0.85 27.47
C VAL A 333 9.68 -0.07 26.16
N VAL A 334 10.60 -0.54 25.33
CA VAL A 334 10.94 0.09 24.05
C VAL A 334 10.40 -0.76 22.90
N TYR A 335 9.66 -0.13 21.98
CA TYR A 335 8.98 -0.83 20.89
C TYR A 335 9.56 -0.44 19.53
N PHE A 336 9.92 -1.46 18.75
CA PHE A 336 10.39 -1.31 17.39
C PHE A 336 9.48 -2.02 16.39
N GLU A 337 8.96 -1.29 15.41
CA GLU A 337 8.18 -1.90 14.33
C GLU A 337 9.12 -2.56 13.32
N CYS A 338 8.80 -3.80 12.97
CA CYS A 338 9.53 -4.60 12.00
C CYS A 338 8.74 -4.71 10.68
N GLY A 339 9.46 -4.65 9.56
CA GLY A 339 8.88 -4.89 8.24
C GLY A 339 8.44 -6.35 8.04
N ASP A 340 9.23 -7.28 8.59
CA ASP A 340 8.95 -8.70 8.76
C ASP A 340 9.48 -9.12 10.13
N LEU A 341 8.57 -9.43 11.05
CA LEU A 341 8.91 -9.75 12.42
C LEU A 341 9.63 -11.11 12.54
N ASP A 342 9.14 -12.13 11.86
CA ASP A 342 9.65 -13.49 11.99
C ASP A 342 11.09 -13.57 11.41
N LEU A 343 11.32 -12.98 10.23
CA LEU A 343 12.68 -12.88 9.65
C LEU A 343 13.63 -12.08 10.55
N LYS A 344 13.16 -10.99 11.18
CA LYS A 344 13.99 -10.20 12.08
C LYS A 344 14.37 -11.00 13.34
N VAL A 345 13.44 -11.73 13.93
CA VAL A 345 13.72 -12.56 15.10
C VAL A 345 14.67 -13.69 14.75
N ASP A 346 14.48 -14.37 13.61
CA ASP A 346 15.39 -15.42 13.15
C ASP A 346 16.80 -14.89 12.91
N PHE A 347 16.92 -13.72 12.28
CA PHE A 347 18.21 -13.05 12.11
C PHE A 347 18.87 -12.75 13.46
N LEU A 348 18.17 -12.10 14.41
CA LEU A 348 18.76 -11.77 15.71
C LEU A 348 19.13 -13.02 16.51
N ARG A 349 18.32 -14.08 16.44
CA ARG A 349 18.63 -15.37 17.07
C ARG A 349 19.91 -15.97 16.49
N SER A 350 20.09 -15.89 15.16
CA SER A 350 21.35 -16.33 14.51
C SER A 350 22.58 -15.56 15.00
N GLN A 351 22.38 -14.34 15.51
CA GLN A 351 23.43 -13.51 16.12
C GLN A 351 23.59 -13.73 17.64
N GLY A 352 22.88 -14.70 18.22
CA GLY A 352 23.00 -15.06 19.65
C GLY A 352 22.09 -14.28 20.59
N PHE A 353 21.11 -13.51 20.10
CA PHE A 353 20.13 -12.84 20.96
C PHE A 353 19.15 -13.86 21.56
N ALA A 354 18.89 -13.74 22.85
CA ALA A 354 17.89 -14.51 23.57
C ALA A 354 16.55 -13.76 23.62
N PHE A 355 15.45 -14.48 23.42
CA PHE A 355 14.10 -13.95 23.47
C PHE A 355 13.35 -14.50 24.68
N ASP A 356 12.70 -13.60 25.42
CA ASP A 356 11.79 -13.95 26.52
C ASP A 356 10.43 -14.44 25.97
N GLN A 357 10.05 -13.96 24.79
CA GLN A 357 8.83 -14.32 24.08
C GLN A 357 9.08 -14.40 22.58
N GLU A 358 8.74 -15.53 21.99
CA GLU A 358 8.75 -15.75 20.54
C GLU A 358 7.61 -15.01 19.82
N PRO A 359 7.75 -14.68 18.52
CA PRO A 359 6.72 -14.04 17.72
C PRO A 359 5.36 -14.74 17.86
N ARG A 360 4.37 -14.01 18.36
CA ARG A 360 2.98 -14.50 18.45
C ARG A 360 1.99 -13.37 18.25
N ASP A 361 0.79 -13.71 17.77
CA ASP A 361 -0.32 -12.78 17.64
C ASP A 361 -0.95 -12.52 19.01
N GLU A 362 -1.11 -11.25 19.34
CA GLU A 362 -1.65 -10.83 20.62
C GLU A 362 -3.14 -10.45 20.51
N THR A 363 -3.84 -10.53 21.64
CA THR A 363 -5.28 -10.23 21.75
C THR A 363 -5.64 -8.79 21.37
N TRP A 364 -4.67 -7.87 21.41
CA TRP A 364 -4.81 -6.49 20.98
C TRP A 364 -4.43 -6.26 19.50
N GLY A 365 -4.35 -7.34 18.71
CA GLY A 365 -4.44 -7.28 17.25
C GLY A 365 -3.14 -7.01 16.50
N TRP A 366 -1.98 -7.19 17.14
CA TRP A 366 -0.69 -7.22 16.45
C TRP A 366 0.19 -8.37 16.90
N ARG A 367 1.17 -8.71 16.06
CA ARG A 367 2.17 -9.74 16.34
C ARG A 367 3.37 -9.12 17.02
N GLU A 368 3.89 -9.74 18.07
CA GLU A 368 5.09 -9.25 18.77
C GLU A 368 5.97 -10.36 19.35
N ALA A 369 7.26 -10.03 19.52
CA ALA A 369 8.29 -10.80 20.21
C ALA A 369 8.99 -9.91 21.23
N ARG A 370 9.49 -10.49 22.33
CA ARG A 370 10.10 -9.73 23.43
C ARG A 370 11.47 -10.28 23.80
N LEU A 371 12.38 -9.35 24.09
CA LEU A 371 13.72 -9.61 24.58
C LEU A 371 14.13 -8.52 25.57
N ARG A 372 15.33 -8.63 26.12
CA ARG A 372 15.89 -7.62 27.04
C ARG A 372 17.14 -6.99 26.48
N ASP A 373 17.29 -5.69 26.73
CA ASP A 373 18.56 -5.01 26.54
C ASP A 373 19.55 -5.34 27.68
N PRO A 374 20.82 -4.92 27.60
CA PRO A 374 21.80 -5.16 28.66
C PRO A 374 21.49 -4.52 30.02
N ALA A 375 20.62 -3.50 30.07
CA ALA A 375 20.14 -2.87 31.30
C ALA A 375 18.89 -3.59 31.87
N GLY A 376 18.41 -4.63 31.18
CA GLY A 376 17.25 -5.43 31.54
C GLY A 376 15.91 -4.75 31.24
N ASN A 377 15.90 -3.68 30.43
CA ASN A 377 14.67 -3.08 29.92
C ASN A 377 14.05 -4.03 28.89
N VAL A 378 12.71 -4.06 28.84
CA VAL A 378 12.02 -4.89 27.86
C VAL A 378 12.08 -4.19 26.51
N VAL A 379 12.53 -4.92 25.50
CA VAL A 379 12.44 -4.52 24.10
C VAL A 379 11.36 -5.37 23.45
N CYS A 380 10.42 -4.73 22.77
CA CYS A 380 9.35 -5.37 22.02
C CYS A 380 9.57 -5.12 20.53
N LEU A 381 9.77 -6.19 19.76
CA LEU A 381 9.76 -6.16 18.31
C LEU A 381 8.35 -6.53 17.85
N TYR A 382 7.70 -5.72 17.03
CA TYR A 382 6.30 -5.94 16.69
C TYR A 382 5.97 -5.55 15.25
N GLN A 383 4.81 -6.01 14.78
CA GLN A 383 4.26 -5.69 13.46
C GLN A 383 2.77 -5.35 13.62
N ALA A 384 2.43 -4.06 13.79
CA ALA A 384 1.07 -3.64 14.18
C ALA A 384 0.14 -3.17 13.09
N GLY A 385 0.60 -2.91 11.87
CA GLY A 385 -0.34 -2.43 10.87
C GLY A 385 -0.86 -1.02 11.14
N GLU A 386 -2.08 -0.80 10.69
CA GLU A 386 -2.93 0.32 11.09
C GLU A 386 -3.33 0.30 12.57
N MET A 387 -3.29 -0.86 13.25
CA MET A 387 -3.76 -1.01 14.64
C MET A 387 -2.95 -0.20 15.65
N ARG A 388 -1.74 0.23 15.27
CA ARG A 388 -0.88 1.07 16.11
C ARG A 388 -1.52 2.42 16.44
N ARG A 389 -2.03 3.12 15.41
CA ARG A 389 -2.66 4.45 15.50
C ARG A 389 -4.19 4.40 15.40
N PHE A 390 -4.72 3.42 14.68
CA PHE A 390 -6.16 3.27 14.40
C PHE A 390 -6.74 1.97 14.98
N PRO A 391 -6.49 1.61 16.26
CA PRO A 391 -7.13 0.44 16.84
C PRO A 391 -8.65 0.66 16.97
N PRO A 392 -9.46 -0.41 17.05
CA PRO A 392 -10.92 -0.31 17.26
C PRO A 392 -11.33 0.46 18.52
N TRP A 393 -10.44 0.59 19.50
CA TRP A 393 -10.63 1.33 20.75
C TRP A 393 -9.91 2.69 20.76
N ARG A 394 -9.55 3.25 19.60
CA ARG A 394 -9.07 4.64 19.51
C ARG A 394 -10.15 5.57 20.04
N LEU A 395 -9.75 6.58 20.83
CA LEU A 395 -10.68 7.60 21.32
C LEU A 395 -11.20 8.45 20.14
N SER A 396 -12.51 8.73 20.11
CA SER A 396 -13.21 9.43 19.02
C SER A 396 -12.88 10.91 18.90
N ASP A 397 -12.40 11.54 19.98
CA ASP A 397 -12.28 12.99 20.11
C ASP A 397 -10.89 13.44 20.59
N ALA A 398 -9.86 12.69 20.20
CA ALA A 398 -8.48 13.09 20.42
C ALA A 398 -8.04 14.13 19.38
#